data_AF-A0AAU3RM42-F1
#
_entry.id   AF-A0AAU3RM42-F1
#
_cell.length_a   1.000
_cell.length_b   1.000
_cell.length_c   1.000
_cell.angle_alpha   90.00
_cell.angle_beta   90.00
_cell.angle_gamma   90.00
#
_symmetry.space_group_name_H-M   'P 1'
#
loop_
_entity.id
_entity.type
_entity.pdbx_description
1 polymer ?
#
loop_
_entity_poly.entity_id
_entity_poly.type
_entity_poly.pdbx_seq_one_letter_code
_entity_poly.pdbx_strand_id
1 'polypeptide(L)'
;MAQSLTPQALKQQRGFRGMSVNELAEATGVSPASVRRWEAGTQAVGDRTFGRLLKVLRCDAQDLTAGERGTETLQDLRRRAGMSTAEVASLLRRKRASQDLHISAEKVRDLECGRLVRGRTWLSPETQGRVARMLAQVYGIPDRVVIDAWRRTRPNDAAPELPTRRPRNASERALTTWCELNERQRSYLTCIFHQDQEEEEEQRQNRYAGAVQQPAAAWRRLTLALSAPADLVGFTRIQERLREADIHDPGAGSSVSALERRGLITVYRDRLYVDGIGEVPRTRVEMTRHGRAVARAALGVTPVPTPPAALLSPWLWKIVVRVARAGTQGVDGSLAGRGPHYLAVGQSPDGRTPSRGFIVLRLPDGADHGPYRWFLTDSGGRHIKDHIDTYRSLYPSVDVDSIEKTFI
;
A
#
# COMPACT_ATOMS: atom_id res chain seq x y z
N MET A 1 10.14 -16.19 -18.94
CA MET A 1 10.87 -15.42 -19.98
C MET A 1 10.37 -13.99 -19.92
N ALA A 2 11.23 -12.98 -19.98
CA ALA A 2 10.78 -11.58 -19.99
C ALA A 2 9.89 -11.26 -21.19
N GLN A 3 8.93 -10.37 -20.98
CA GLN A 3 7.96 -9.99 -22.00
C GLN A 3 8.65 -9.20 -23.13
N SER A 4 8.50 -9.67 -24.37
CA SER A 4 9.09 -9.01 -25.54
C SER A 4 8.34 -7.73 -25.90
N LEU A 5 9.07 -6.77 -26.49
CA LEU A 5 8.45 -5.55 -27.04
C LEU A 5 7.64 -5.93 -28.27
N THR A 6 6.40 -5.45 -28.34
CA THR A 6 5.49 -5.65 -29.47
C THR A 6 5.79 -4.57 -30.53
N PRO A 7 6.23 -4.92 -31.74
CA PRO A 7 6.62 -3.93 -32.76
C PRO A 7 5.48 -2.97 -33.14
N GLN A 8 4.26 -3.49 -33.25
CA GLN A 8 3.07 -2.70 -33.54
C GLN A 8 2.74 -1.70 -32.42
N ALA A 9 2.90 -2.11 -31.16
CA ALA A 9 2.64 -1.26 -30.01
C ALA A 9 3.61 -0.08 -29.95
N LEU A 10 4.90 -0.33 -30.23
CA LEU A 10 5.91 0.73 -30.34
C LEU A 10 5.56 1.73 -31.45
N LYS A 11 5.16 1.24 -32.64
CA LYS A 11 4.77 2.10 -33.76
C LYS A 11 3.54 2.96 -33.42
N GLN A 12 2.54 2.36 -32.76
CA GLN A 12 1.33 3.06 -32.32
C GLN A 12 1.64 4.12 -31.27
N GLN A 13 2.39 3.78 -30.21
CA GLN A 13 2.75 4.73 -29.15
C GLN A 13 3.60 5.89 -29.70
N ARG A 14 4.55 5.60 -30.59
CA ARG A 14 5.32 6.66 -31.27
C ARG A 14 4.41 7.57 -32.09
N GLY A 15 3.49 7.01 -32.87
CA GLY A 15 2.52 7.76 -33.68
C GLY A 15 1.58 8.63 -32.83
N PHE A 16 1.08 8.10 -31.71
CA PHE A 16 0.24 8.84 -30.77
C PHE A 16 0.95 10.05 -30.16
N ARG A 17 2.28 9.98 -30.01
CA ARG A 17 3.11 11.10 -29.55
C ARG A 17 3.56 12.05 -30.66
N GLY A 18 3.13 11.82 -31.90
CA GLY A 18 3.50 12.65 -33.05
C GLY A 18 4.99 12.57 -33.40
N MET A 19 5.71 11.56 -32.92
CA MET A 19 7.17 11.47 -33.11
C MET A 19 7.51 10.73 -34.41
N SER A 20 8.45 11.28 -35.17
CA SER A 20 9.13 10.57 -36.25
C SER A 20 10.12 9.53 -35.69
N VAL A 21 10.57 8.62 -36.55
CA VAL A 21 11.62 7.65 -36.21
C VAL A 21 12.92 8.34 -35.79
N ASN A 22 13.25 9.47 -36.42
CA ASN A 22 14.47 10.21 -36.14
C ASN A 22 14.40 10.89 -34.76
N GLU A 23 13.28 11.55 -34.45
CA GLU A 23 13.08 12.19 -33.15
C GLU A 23 13.08 11.18 -32.00
N LEU A 24 12.46 10.00 -32.20
CA LEU A 24 12.50 8.94 -31.19
C LEU A 24 13.93 8.40 -30.99
N ALA A 25 14.68 8.24 -32.08
CA ALA A 25 16.05 7.76 -32.04
C ALA A 25 16.97 8.74 -31.29
N GLU A 26 16.85 10.04 -31.60
CA GLU A 26 17.57 11.12 -30.92
C GLU A 26 17.21 11.17 -29.43
N ALA A 27 15.92 11.19 -29.09
CA ALA A 27 15.45 11.26 -27.70
C ALA A 27 15.87 10.04 -26.85
N THR A 28 16.08 8.88 -27.46
CA THR A 28 16.53 7.66 -26.77
C THR A 28 18.04 7.42 -26.83
N GLY A 29 18.77 8.22 -27.63
CA GLY A 29 20.21 8.14 -27.83
C GLY A 29 20.64 6.90 -28.62
N VAL A 30 19.90 6.54 -29.68
CA VAL A 30 20.18 5.40 -30.57
C VAL A 30 20.12 5.83 -32.03
N SER A 31 20.51 4.94 -32.95
CA SER A 31 20.39 5.23 -34.39
C SER A 31 18.95 5.03 -34.89
N PRO A 32 18.49 5.83 -35.89
CA PRO A 32 17.20 5.63 -36.54
C PRO A 32 17.02 4.22 -37.13
N ALA A 33 18.11 3.62 -37.62
CA ALA A 33 18.12 2.24 -38.11
C ALA A 33 17.78 1.21 -37.02
N SER A 34 18.13 1.48 -35.75
CA SER A 34 17.77 0.61 -34.63
C SER A 34 16.27 0.68 -34.34
N VAL A 35 15.70 1.90 -34.34
CA VAL A 35 14.25 2.09 -34.16
C VAL A 35 13.46 1.38 -35.27
N ARG A 36 13.87 1.50 -36.55
CA ARG A 36 13.24 0.77 -37.67
C ARG A 36 13.29 -0.74 -37.48
N ARG A 37 14.42 -1.28 -37.03
CA ARG A 37 14.57 -2.73 -36.76
C ARG A 37 13.69 -3.21 -35.61
N TRP A 38 13.48 -2.38 -34.59
CA TRP A 38 12.54 -2.70 -33.51
C TRP A 38 11.10 -2.70 -33.98
N GLU A 39 10.69 -1.71 -34.78
CA GLU A 39 9.33 -1.65 -35.38
C GLU A 39 9.09 -2.76 -36.41
N ALA A 40 10.15 -3.30 -37.00
CA ALA A 40 10.10 -4.48 -37.87
C ALA A 40 10.19 -5.81 -37.08
N GLY A 41 10.46 -5.78 -35.77
CA GLY A 41 10.64 -6.98 -34.95
C GLY A 41 11.93 -7.76 -35.22
N THR A 42 12.88 -7.22 -35.99
CA THR A 42 14.12 -7.90 -36.38
C THR A 42 15.25 -7.76 -35.35
N GLN A 43 15.08 -6.87 -34.37
CA GLN A 43 16.04 -6.67 -33.28
C GLN A 43 15.33 -6.48 -31.94
N ALA A 44 15.82 -7.14 -30.90
CA ALA A 44 15.33 -6.93 -29.53
C ALA A 44 15.88 -5.63 -28.92
N VAL A 45 15.07 -4.98 -28.09
CA VAL A 45 15.47 -3.77 -27.37
C VAL A 45 16.17 -4.14 -26.06
N GLY A 46 17.42 -3.69 -25.88
CA GLY A 46 18.17 -3.86 -24.64
C GLY A 46 17.55 -3.09 -23.46
N ASP A 47 17.83 -3.54 -22.23
CA ASP A 47 17.12 -3.08 -21.03
C ASP A 47 17.22 -1.56 -20.79
N ARG A 48 18.42 -0.99 -20.89
CA ARG A 48 18.64 0.46 -20.73
C ARG A 48 17.81 1.27 -21.72
N THR A 49 17.83 0.84 -22.97
CA THR A 49 17.10 1.48 -24.06
C THR A 49 15.59 1.34 -23.87
N PHE A 50 15.12 0.19 -23.39
CA PHE A 50 13.71 -0.02 -23.07
C PHE A 50 13.24 0.94 -21.96
N GLY A 51 13.99 1.08 -20.86
CA GLY A 51 13.66 2.06 -19.81
C GLY A 51 13.67 3.52 -20.30
N ARG A 52 14.50 3.86 -21.28
CA ARG A 52 14.47 5.18 -21.94
C ARG A 52 13.23 5.35 -22.82
N LEU A 53 12.86 4.34 -23.59
CA LEU A 53 11.64 4.36 -24.41
C LEU A 53 10.39 4.66 -23.56
N LEU A 54 10.24 4.00 -22.41
CA LEU A 54 9.12 4.24 -21.50
C LEU A 54 9.05 5.70 -21.04
N LYS A 55 10.20 6.28 -20.69
CA LYS A 55 10.31 7.69 -20.26
C LYS A 55 9.98 8.67 -21.39
N VAL A 56 10.55 8.45 -22.58
CA VAL A 56 10.36 9.33 -23.75
C VAL A 56 8.93 9.29 -24.24
N LEU A 57 8.35 8.09 -24.39
CA LEU A 57 6.99 7.89 -24.86
C LEU A 57 5.93 8.18 -23.78
N ARG A 58 6.36 8.39 -22.52
CA ARG A 58 5.50 8.59 -21.35
C ARG A 58 4.41 7.52 -21.27
N CYS A 59 4.84 6.26 -21.36
CA CYS A 59 3.99 5.08 -21.34
C CYS A 59 4.53 4.05 -20.35
N ASP A 60 3.70 3.09 -19.96
CA ASP A 60 4.09 1.97 -19.13
C ASP A 60 4.61 0.80 -19.96
N ALA A 61 5.30 -0.14 -19.31
CA ALA A 61 5.90 -1.29 -19.98
C ALA A 61 4.86 -2.11 -20.78
N GLN A 62 3.66 -2.25 -20.24
CA GLN A 62 2.55 -3.01 -20.82
C GLN A 62 1.94 -2.32 -22.04
N ASP A 63 2.17 -1.02 -22.22
CA ASP A 63 1.75 -0.32 -23.44
C ASP A 63 2.66 -0.66 -24.64
N LEU A 64 3.85 -1.24 -24.36
CA LEU A 64 4.83 -1.63 -25.36
C LEU A 64 5.07 -3.15 -25.43
N THR A 65 4.56 -3.93 -24.48
CA THR A 65 4.68 -5.39 -24.44
C THR A 65 3.31 -6.05 -24.54
N ALA A 66 3.27 -7.32 -24.93
CA ALA A 66 2.02 -8.09 -24.95
C ALA A 66 1.56 -8.56 -23.56
N GLY A 67 2.22 -8.12 -22.49
CA GLY A 67 2.01 -8.69 -21.17
C GLY A 67 1.02 -7.91 -20.32
N GLU A 68 0.22 -8.66 -19.56
CA GLU A 68 -0.80 -8.09 -18.69
C GLU A 68 -0.21 -7.60 -17.36
N ARG A 69 -0.79 -6.53 -16.81
CA ARG A 69 -0.41 -6.01 -15.49
C ARG A 69 -0.64 -7.06 -14.41
N GLY A 70 0.29 -7.19 -13.47
CA GLY A 70 0.21 -8.19 -12.41
C GLY A 70 0.72 -9.58 -12.83
N THR A 71 1.38 -9.71 -13.98
CA THR A 71 2.07 -10.93 -14.42
C THR A 71 3.59 -10.79 -14.44
N GLU A 72 4.12 -9.65 -14.00
CA GLU A 72 5.53 -9.31 -14.16
C GLU A 72 6.45 -10.22 -13.35
N THR A 73 7.57 -10.62 -13.97
CA THR A 73 8.67 -11.35 -13.35
C THR A 73 9.76 -10.42 -12.83
N LEU A 74 10.72 -10.92 -12.04
CA LEU A 74 11.88 -10.12 -11.60
C LEU A 74 12.65 -9.49 -12.76
N GLN A 75 12.78 -10.22 -13.87
CA GLN A 75 13.43 -9.74 -15.09
C GLN A 75 12.66 -8.56 -15.71
N ASP A 76 11.32 -8.64 -15.75
CA ASP A 76 10.47 -7.57 -16.28
C ASP A 76 10.58 -6.30 -15.44
N LEU A 77 10.61 -6.44 -14.10
CA LEU A 77 10.81 -5.31 -13.18
C LEU A 77 12.14 -4.61 -13.43
N ARG A 78 13.23 -5.37 -13.61
CA ARG A 78 14.55 -4.81 -13.93
C ARG A 78 14.55 -4.11 -15.29
N ARG A 79 13.95 -4.72 -16.31
CA ARG A 79 13.86 -4.17 -17.66
C ARG A 79 13.06 -2.87 -17.68
N ARG A 80 11.94 -2.80 -16.94
CA ARG A 80 11.15 -1.58 -16.74
C ARG A 80 11.95 -0.48 -16.04
N ALA A 81 12.79 -0.84 -15.07
CA ALA A 81 13.70 0.10 -14.41
C ALA A 81 14.82 0.61 -15.33
N GLY A 82 15.01 0.00 -16.52
CA GLY A 82 16.04 0.38 -17.47
C GLY A 82 17.45 -0.01 -17.04
N MET A 83 17.59 -1.11 -16.28
CA MET A 83 18.87 -1.49 -15.67
C MET A 83 19.37 -2.82 -16.21
N SER A 84 20.69 -2.94 -16.42
CA SER A 84 21.36 -4.22 -16.66
C SER A 84 21.56 -4.99 -15.34
N THR A 85 21.77 -6.31 -15.41
CA THR A 85 22.09 -7.12 -14.21
C THR A 85 23.37 -6.66 -13.51
N ALA A 86 24.35 -6.14 -14.26
CA ALA A 86 25.60 -5.61 -13.72
C ALA A 86 25.38 -4.31 -12.93
N GLU A 87 24.54 -3.40 -13.42
CA GLU A 87 24.16 -2.18 -12.71
C GLU A 87 23.40 -2.47 -11.43
N VAL A 88 22.42 -3.38 -11.50
CA VAL A 88 21.67 -3.82 -10.31
C VAL A 88 22.63 -4.40 -9.27
N ALA A 89 23.51 -5.33 -9.67
CA ALA A 89 24.49 -5.90 -8.75
C ALA A 89 25.39 -4.84 -8.11
N SER A 90 25.87 -3.85 -8.89
CA SER A 90 26.68 -2.74 -8.39
C SER A 90 25.93 -1.88 -7.37
N LEU A 91 24.66 -1.52 -7.64
CA LEU A 91 23.83 -0.74 -6.73
C LEU A 91 23.49 -1.50 -5.46
N LEU A 92 23.22 -2.81 -5.57
CA LEU A 92 22.94 -3.65 -4.41
C LEU A 92 24.16 -3.77 -3.49
N ARG A 93 25.38 -3.91 -4.03
CA ARG A 93 26.63 -3.96 -3.23
C ARG A 93 26.87 -2.70 -2.39
N ARG A 94 26.36 -1.55 -2.83
CA ARG A 94 26.49 -0.28 -2.08
C ARG A 94 25.55 -0.23 -0.86
N LYS A 95 24.58 -1.13 -0.77
CA LYS A 95 23.65 -1.18 0.36
C LYS A 95 24.30 -1.87 1.54
N ARG A 96 24.17 -1.28 2.74
CA ARG A 96 24.68 -1.85 4.00
C ARG A 96 24.21 -3.29 4.24
N ALA A 97 22.99 -3.63 3.84
CA ALA A 97 22.41 -4.96 4.00
C ALA A 97 23.02 -6.05 3.07
N SER A 98 23.99 -5.70 2.21
CA SER A 98 24.60 -6.61 1.24
C SER A 98 25.96 -7.18 1.64
N GLN A 99 26.52 -6.75 2.77
CA GLN A 99 27.93 -6.99 3.17
C GLN A 99 28.33 -8.48 3.10
N ASP A 100 27.44 -9.41 3.46
CA ASP A 100 27.75 -10.85 3.50
C ASP A 100 27.19 -11.64 2.31
N LEU A 101 26.57 -10.98 1.33
CA LEU A 101 25.83 -11.66 0.26
C LEU A 101 26.66 -11.88 -1.00
N HIS A 102 27.82 -11.23 -1.12
CA HIS A 102 28.71 -11.29 -2.29
C HIS A 102 27.91 -11.22 -3.61
N ILE A 103 27.12 -10.16 -3.76
CA ILE A 103 26.19 -9.99 -4.87
C ILE A 103 26.98 -9.88 -6.18
N SER A 104 26.57 -10.58 -7.24
CA SER A 104 27.19 -10.49 -8.57
C SER A 104 26.12 -10.40 -9.66
N ALA A 105 26.52 -9.96 -10.86
CA ALA A 105 25.62 -9.92 -12.01
C ALA A 105 25.09 -11.31 -12.38
N GLU A 106 25.91 -12.35 -12.17
CA GLU A 106 25.53 -13.75 -12.33
C GLU A 106 24.47 -14.15 -11.31
N LYS A 107 24.64 -13.84 -10.01
CA LYS A 107 23.63 -14.13 -8.98
C LYS A 107 22.30 -13.44 -9.25
N VAL A 108 22.32 -12.20 -9.72
CA VAL A 108 21.11 -11.48 -10.13
C VAL A 108 20.44 -12.16 -11.32
N ARG A 109 21.23 -12.62 -12.31
CA ARG A 109 20.69 -13.36 -13.46
C ARG A 109 20.11 -14.72 -13.05
N ASP A 110 20.81 -15.48 -12.21
CA ASP A 110 20.32 -16.77 -11.72
C ASP A 110 19.02 -16.60 -10.94
N LEU A 111 18.94 -15.54 -10.13
CA LEU A 111 17.73 -15.16 -9.43
C LEU A 111 16.56 -14.92 -10.40
N GLU A 112 16.77 -14.11 -11.44
CA GLU A 112 15.79 -13.76 -12.47
C GLU A 112 15.39 -14.93 -13.37
N CYS A 113 16.27 -15.92 -13.53
CA CYS A 113 16.02 -17.11 -14.34
C CYS A 113 15.42 -18.28 -13.54
N GLY A 114 15.10 -18.08 -12.26
CA GLY A 114 14.60 -19.17 -11.41
C GLY A 114 15.65 -20.23 -11.07
N ARG A 115 16.93 -19.95 -11.31
CA ARG A 115 18.05 -20.87 -11.02
C ARG A 115 18.51 -20.76 -9.58
N LEU A 116 19.13 -21.81 -9.05
CA LEU A 116 19.67 -21.79 -7.69
C LEU A 116 20.83 -20.79 -7.58
N VAL A 117 20.71 -19.83 -6.67
CA VAL A 117 21.77 -18.84 -6.42
C VAL A 117 22.80 -19.45 -5.49
N ARG A 118 24.07 -19.48 -5.92
CA ARG A 118 25.16 -20.10 -5.15
C ARG A 118 25.40 -19.40 -3.80
N GLY A 119 25.51 -20.21 -2.75
CA GLY A 119 25.88 -19.81 -1.39
C GLY A 119 24.80 -20.17 -0.36
N ARG A 120 25.17 -20.85 0.74
CA ARG A 120 24.20 -21.30 1.77
C ARG A 120 23.34 -20.17 2.34
N THR A 121 23.90 -18.97 2.45
CA THR A 121 23.18 -17.78 2.96
C THR A 121 22.01 -17.34 2.07
N TRP A 122 22.02 -17.66 0.77
CA TRP A 122 20.98 -17.27 -0.18
C TRP A 122 19.71 -18.13 -0.12
N LEU A 123 19.77 -19.28 0.55
CA LEU A 123 18.64 -20.19 0.68
C LEU A 123 17.65 -19.78 1.79
N SER A 124 18.06 -18.88 2.70
CA SER A 124 17.19 -18.48 3.82
C SER A 124 16.12 -17.48 3.37
N PRO A 125 14.84 -17.67 3.74
CA PRO A 125 13.75 -16.74 3.41
C PRO A 125 14.01 -15.30 3.85
N GLU A 126 14.67 -15.09 4.99
CA GLU A 126 14.98 -13.76 5.55
C GLU A 126 16.07 -13.07 4.72
N THR A 127 17.06 -13.82 4.24
CA THR A 127 18.08 -13.28 3.34
C THR A 127 17.46 -12.90 2.00
N GLN A 128 16.61 -13.76 1.45
CA GLN A 128 15.85 -13.43 0.25
C GLN A 128 14.97 -12.20 0.47
N GLY A 129 14.34 -12.04 1.64
CA GLY A 129 13.53 -10.86 1.97
C GLY A 129 14.34 -9.57 2.08
N ARG A 130 15.57 -9.64 2.61
CA ARG A 130 16.54 -8.52 2.55
C ARG A 130 16.87 -8.15 1.11
N VAL A 131 17.13 -9.14 0.25
CA VAL A 131 17.40 -8.92 -1.18
C VAL A 131 16.19 -8.30 -1.88
N ALA A 132 14.99 -8.84 -1.67
CA ALA A 132 13.75 -8.33 -2.24
C ALA A 132 13.52 -6.85 -1.88
N ARG A 133 13.74 -6.48 -0.61
CA ARG A 133 13.67 -5.08 -0.16
C ARG A 133 14.73 -4.19 -0.82
N MET A 134 15.95 -4.69 -1.01
CA MET A 134 16.98 -3.91 -1.70
C MET A 134 16.64 -3.71 -3.19
N LEU A 135 16.10 -4.74 -3.86
CA LEU A 135 15.62 -4.65 -5.24
C LEU A 135 14.48 -3.64 -5.36
N ALA A 136 13.52 -3.66 -4.43
CA ALA A 136 12.42 -2.70 -4.39
C ALA A 136 12.93 -1.25 -4.33
N GLN A 137 13.94 -0.99 -3.49
CA GLN A 137 14.58 0.32 -3.40
C GLN A 137 15.36 0.70 -4.67
N VAL A 138 16.06 -0.25 -5.30
CA VAL A 138 16.83 -0.01 -6.53
C VAL A 138 15.90 0.30 -7.70
N TYR A 139 14.78 -0.42 -7.80
CA TYR A 139 13.79 -0.23 -8.87
C TYR A 139 12.80 0.91 -8.59
N GLY A 140 12.73 1.42 -7.36
CA GLY A 140 11.81 2.49 -6.98
C GLY A 140 10.35 2.02 -6.92
N ILE A 141 10.11 0.77 -6.55
CA ILE A 141 8.78 0.15 -6.48
C ILE A 141 8.48 -0.39 -5.07
N PRO A 142 7.21 -0.62 -4.70
CA PRO A 142 6.87 -1.18 -3.40
C PRO A 142 7.43 -2.60 -3.19
N ASP A 143 7.84 -2.93 -1.95
CA ASP A 143 8.35 -4.26 -1.57
C ASP A 143 7.42 -5.40 -2.06
N ARG A 144 6.10 -5.22 -1.91
CA ARG A 144 5.09 -6.19 -2.35
C ARG A 144 5.21 -6.58 -3.84
N VAL A 145 5.55 -5.63 -4.71
CA VAL A 145 5.63 -5.88 -6.16
C VAL A 145 6.80 -6.79 -6.48
N VAL A 146 7.92 -6.63 -5.77
CA VAL A 146 9.09 -7.52 -5.91
C VAL A 146 8.77 -8.90 -5.36
N ILE A 147 8.06 -9.00 -4.22
CA ILE A 147 7.66 -10.30 -3.64
C ILE A 147 6.72 -11.05 -4.60
N ASP A 148 5.72 -10.36 -5.14
CA ASP A 148 4.77 -10.96 -6.10
C ASP A 148 5.52 -11.43 -7.36
N ALA A 149 6.42 -10.61 -7.92
CA ALA A 149 7.24 -10.99 -9.06
C ALA A 149 8.23 -12.12 -8.75
N TRP A 150 8.80 -12.16 -7.56
CA TRP A 150 9.68 -13.23 -7.09
C TRP A 150 8.96 -14.57 -7.11
N ARG A 151 7.73 -14.61 -6.60
CA ARG A 151 6.89 -15.82 -6.59
C ARG A 151 6.60 -16.33 -7.99
N ARG A 152 6.34 -15.43 -8.95
CA ARG A 152 6.13 -15.78 -10.36
C ARG A 152 7.41 -16.29 -11.02
N THR A 153 8.56 -15.69 -10.71
CA THR A 153 9.86 -16.11 -11.24
C THR A 153 10.32 -17.44 -10.63
N ARG A 154 9.99 -17.70 -9.37
CA ARG A 154 10.54 -18.80 -8.56
C ARG A 154 9.41 -19.59 -7.89
N PRO A 155 8.60 -20.33 -8.67
CA PRO A 155 7.44 -21.05 -8.16
C PRO A 155 7.79 -22.31 -7.37
N ASN A 156 9.05 -22.62 -7.09
CA ASN A 156 9.39 -23.73 -6.19
C ASN A 156 10.07 -23.26 -4.91
N ASP A 157 10.38 -21.96 -4.82
CA ASP A 157 11.06 -21.40 -3.66
C ASP A 157 10.04 -20.97 -2.61
N ALA A 158 10.46 -21.03 -1.34
CA ALA A 158 9.76 -20.36 -0.26
C ALA A 158 9.69 -18.86 -0.53
N ALA A 159 8.63 -18.22 -0.04
CA ALA A 159 8.48 -16.80 -0.23
C ALA A 159 9.50 -15.99 0.58
N PRO A 160 10.05 -14.90 0.04
CA PRO A 160 10.97 -14.06 0.80
C PRO A 160 10.27 -13.43 2.00
N GLU A 161 10.86 -13.57 3.18
CA GLU A 161 10.35 -13.00 4.42
C GLU A 161 10.88 -11.59 4.61
N LEU A 162 10.01 -10.59 4.38
CA LEU A 162 10.40 -9.20 4.54
C LEU A 162 10.84 -8.94 5.98
N PRO A 163 11.99 -8.28 6.20
CA PRO A 163 12.48 -8.02 7.54
C PRO A 163 11.44 -7.22 8.32
N THR A 164 10.96 -7.79 9.43
CA THR A 164 10.04 -7.11 10.34
C THR A 164 10.68 -5.80 10.78
N ARG A 165 9.99 -4.69 10.50
CA ARG A 165 10.43 -3.39 10.98
C ARG A 165 10.26 -3.41 12.49
N ARG A 166 11.37 -3.56 13.23
CA ARG A 166 11.35 -3.36 14.69
C ARG A 166 10.63 -2.04 14.96
N PRO A 167 9.61 -2.00 15.83
CA PRO A 167 8.99 -0.75 16.22
C PRO A 167 10.10 0.11 16.82
N ARG A 168 10.51 1.14 16.08
CA ARG A 168 11.52 2.09 16.55
C ARG A 168 10.96 2.81 17.78
N ASN A 169 11.85 3.30 18.64
CA ASN A 169 11.72 4.07 19.89
C ASN A 169 10.75 5.30 19.88
N ALA A 170 9.83 5.37 18.92
CA ALA A 170 8.74 6.33 18.88
C ALA A 170 7.83 6.22 20.10
N SER A 171 7.66 5.02 20.68
CA SER A 171 6.97 4.85 21.96
C SER A 171 7.73 5.52 23.10
N GLU A 172 9.05 5.36 23.16
CA GLU A 172 9.90 5.97 24.19
C GLU A 172 9.88 7.50 24.13
N ARG A 173 10.10 8.09 22.95
CA ARG A 173 9.99 9.54 22.76
C ARG A 173 8.59 10.07 23.07
N ALA A 174 7.55 9.33 22.67
CA ALA A 174 6.17 9.68 22.95
C ALA A 174 5.88 9.66 24.47
N LEU A 175 6.41 8.67 25.19
CA LEU A 175 6.34 8.59 26.66
C LEU A 175 7.11 9.73 27.32
N THR A 176 8.31 10.09 26.82
CA THR A 176 9.05 11.25 27.34
C THR A 176 8.21 12.52 27.19
N THR A 177 7.64 12.77 26.00
CA THR A 177 6.77 13.93 25.77
C THR A 177 5.56 13.92 26.70
N TRP A 178 4.95 12.75 26.95
CA TRP A 178 3.85 12.61 27.91
C TRP A 178 4.28 12.96 29.34
N CYS A 179 5.44 12.49 29.78
CA CYS A 179 5.98 12.77 31.10
C CYS A 179 6.27 14.26 31.33
N GLU A 180 6.60 15.02 30.28
CA GLU A 180 6.79 16.48 30.36
C GLU A 180 5.48 17.29 30.43
N LEU A 181 4.33 16.68 30.13
CA LEU A 181 3.03 17.33 30.31
C LEU A 181 2.68 17.36 31.80
N ASN A 182 2.11 18.48 32.25
CA ASN A 182 1.51 18.53 33.58
C ASN A 182 0.19 17.73 33.62
N GLU A 183 -0.31 17.45 34.83
CA GLU A 183 -1.51 16.64 35.03
C GLU A 183 -2.72 17.16 34.25
N ARG A 184 -2.99 18.48 34.31
CA ARG A 184 -4.08 19.09 33.57
C ARG A 184 -3.93 18.88 32.05
N GLN A 185 -2.75 19.11 31.48
CA GLN A 185 -2.46 18.89 30.06
C GLN A 185 -2.65 17.41 29.65
N ARG A 186 -2.26 16.47 30.52
CA ARG A 186 -2.48 15.03 30.29
C ARG A 186 -3.97 14.70 30.27
N SER A 187 -4.77 15.23 31.19
CA SER A 187 -6.22 15.03 31.21
C SER A 187 -6.89 15.59 29.95
N TYR A 188 -6.49 16.78 29.50
CA TYR A 188 -6.94 17.33 28.22
C TYR A 188 -6.62 16.42 27.04
N LEU A 189 -5.36 16.02 26.90
CA LEU A 189 -4.94 15.18 25.78
C LEU A 189 -5.66 13.83 25.79
N THR A 190 -5.92 13.28 26.99
CA THR A 190 -6.69 12.03 27.18
C THR A 190 -8.15 12.20 26.74
N CYS A 191 -8.85 13.23 27.21
CA CYS A 191 -10.25 13.47 26.87
C CYS A 191 -10.45 13.69 25.36
N ILE A 192 -9.55 14.47 24.75
CA ILE A 192 -9.55 14.70 23.30
C ILE A 192 -9.29 13.38 22.55
N PHE A 193 -8.32 12.57 23.02
CA PHE A 193 -8.01 11.28 22.41
C PHE A 193 -9.18 10.30 22.47
N HIS A 194 -9.85 10.16 23.61
CA HIS A 194 -11.03 9.30 23.71
C HIS A 194 -12.14 9.72 22.76
N GLN A 195 -12.43 11.02 22.66
CA GLN A 195 -13.42 11.51 21.70
C GLN A 195 -12.99 11.23 20.25
N ASP A 196 -11.71 11.45 19.88
CA ASP A 196 -11.20 11.12 18.53
C ASP A 196 -11.36 9.62 18.20
N GLN A 197 -11.15 8.73 19.18
CA GLN A 197 -11.33 7.30 18.97
C GLN A 197 -12.81 6.89 18.85
N GLU A 198 -13.73 7.53 19.58
CA GLU A 198 -15.17 7.31 19.44
C GLU A 198 -15.69 7.75 18.08
N GLU A 199 -15.28 8.94 17.60
CA GLU A 199 -15.62 9.39 16.25
C GLU A 199 -15.05 8.45 15.19
N GLU A 200 -13.81 7.95 15.37
CA GLU A 200 -13.23 6.97 14.44
C GLU A 200 -14.03 5.66 14.40
N GLU A 201 -14.54 5.21 15.55
CA GLU A 201 -15.43 4.05 15.64
C GLU A 201 -16.79 4.30 14.99
N GLU A 202 -17.42 5.44 15.25
CA GLU A 202 -18.70 5.80 14.66
C GLU A 202 -18.59 5.89 13.13
N GLN A 203 -17.53 6.51 12.60
CA GLN A 203 -17.26 6.54 11.16
C GLN A 203 -17.01 5.15 10.59
N ARG A 204 -16.43 4.24 11.38
CA ARG A 204 -16.27 2.84 11.00
C ARG A 204 -17.62 2.12 10.92
N GLN A 205 -18.51 2.32 11.90
CA GLN A 205 -19.86 1.76 11.92
C GLN A 205 -20.72 2.32 10.76
N ASN A 206 -20.70 3.64 10.56
CA ASN A 206 -21.39 4.32 9.46
C ASN A 206 -20.94 3.81 8.09
N ARG A 207 -19.64 3.50 7.93
CA ARG A 207 -19.13 2.85 6.71
C ARG A 207 -19.74 1.46 6.50
N TYR A 208 -19.89 0.66 7.55
CA TYR A 208 -20.55 -0.64 7.45
C TYR A 208 -22.04 -0.52 7.11
N ALA A 209 -22.71 0.53 7.62
CA ALA A 209 -24.10 0.84 7.31
C ALA A 209 -24.32 1.50 5.93
N GLY A 210 -23.25 1.79 5.17
CA GLY A 210 -23.34 2.37 3.82
C GLY A 210 -23.58 3.89 3.78
N ALA A 211 -23.39 4.59 4.90
CA ALA A 211 -23.57 6.03 4.97
C ALA A 211 -22.50 6.81 4.16
N VAL A 212 -22.84 8.06 3.79
CA VAL A 212 -21.92 8.96 3.09
C VAL A 212 -20.69 9.24 3.95
N GLN A 213 -19.51 8.96 3.41
CA GLN A 213 -18.25 9.17 4.13
C GLN A 213 -17.86 10.64 4.14
N GLN A 214 -17.63 11.17 5.34
CA GLN A 214 -16.99 12.47 5.49
C GLN A 214 -15.46 12.34 5.49
N PRO A 215 -14.72 13.29 4.89
CA PRO A 215 -13.27 13.30 4.98
C PRO A 215 -12.80 13.31 6.44
N ALA A 216 -11.71 12.61 6.73
CA ALA A 216 -11.15 12.51 8.09
C ALA A 216 -10.90 13.87 8.76
N ALA A 217 -10.44 14.85 7.99
CA ALA A 217 -10.21 16.21 8.48
C ALA A 217 -11.50 16.96 8.88
N ALA A 218 -12.67 16.53 8.41
CA ALA A 218 -13.94 17.15 8.75
C ALA A 218 -14.45 16.68 10.12
N TRP A 219 -14.50 15.37 10.34
CA TRP A 219 -15.03 14.79 11.58
C TRP A 219 -14.01 14.76 12.73
N ARG A 220 -12.69 14.75 12.46
CA ARG A 220 -11.65 14.86 13.52
C ARG A 220 -11.51 16.25 14.15
N ARG A 221 -12.21 17.26 13.64
CA ARG A 221 -12.27 18.59 14.24
C ARG A 221 -13.36 18.59 15.31
N LEU A 222 -12.98 18.17 16.51
CA LEU A 222 -13.87 17.99 17.64
C LEU A 222 -14.24 19.32 18.26
N THR A 223 -15.50 19.51 18.64
CA THR A 223 -15.91 20.71 19.39
C THR A 223 -15.43 20.57 20.83
N LEU A 224 -14.50 21.44 21.23
CA LEU A 224 -13.99 21.48 22.59
C LEU A 224 -14.95 22.28 23.48
N ALA A 225 -15.35 23.48 23.05
CA ALA A 225 -16.22 24.34 23.85
C ALA A 225 -16.99 25.36 23.00
N LEU A 226 -18.11 25.79 23.56
CA LEU A 226 -18.91 26.93 23.10
C LEU A 226 -18.77 28.06 24.13
N SER A 227 -18.44 29.27 23.69
CA SER A 227 -18.28 30.44 24.56
C SER A 227 -19.63 31.08 24.89
N ALA A 228 -20.48 30.33 25.59
CA ALA A 228 -21.76 30.75 26.13
C ALA A 228 -22.02 30.07 27.49
N PRO A 229 -22.92 30.61 28.33
CA PRO A 229 -23.33 29.99 29.58
C PRO A 229 -23.79 28.53 29.41
N ALA A 230 -23.31 27.63 30.27
CA ALA A 230 -23.53 26.19 30.13
C ALA A 230 -25.00 25.77 30.32
N ASP A 231 -25.79 26.56 31.04
CA ASP A 231 -27.24 26.44 31.15
C ASP A 231 -27.96 26.65 29.81
N LEU A 232 -27.34 27.36 28.86
CA LEU A 232 -27.92 27.64 27.55
C LEU A 232 -27.42 26.69 26.45
N VAL A 233 -26.14 26.28 26.48
CA VAL A 233 -25.52 25.48 25.41
C VAL A 233 -25.09 24.08 25.83
N GLY A 234 -25.25 23.74 27.12
CA GLY A 234 -24.76 22.49 27.68
C GLY A 234 -23.24 22.40 27.73
N PHE A 235 -22.75 21.19 27.99
CA PHE A 235 -21.33 20.85 27.90
C PHE A 235 -21.08 19.97 26.67
N THR A 236 -19.92 20.14 26.04
CA THR A 236 -19.46 19.15 25.05
C THR A 236 -19.04 17.86 25.76
N ARG A 237 -19.01 16.72 25.05
CA ARG A 237 -18.48 15.45 25.60
C ARG A 237 -17.07 15.60 26.18
N ILE A 238 -16.23 16.43 25.56
CA ILE A 238 -14.87 16.69 26.07
C ILE A 238 -14.94 17.47 27.38
N GLN A 239 -15.83 18.46 27.49
CA GLN A 239 -16.05 19.20 28.73
C GLN A 239 -16.63 18.33 29.83
N GLU A 240 -17.58 17.45 29.53
CA GLU A 240 -18.15 16.49 30.49
C GLU A 240 -17.04 15.60 31.08
N ARG A 241 -16.21 14.98 30.24
CA ARG A 241 -15.06 14.17 30.71
C ARG A 241 -14.03 14.95 31.51
N LEU A 242 -13.76 16.21 31.13
CA LEU A 242 -12.87 17.05 31.90
C LEU A 242 -13.43 17.34 33.29
N ARG A 243 -14.74 17.57 33.40
CA ARG A 243 -15.41 17.79 34.68
C ARG A 243 -15.44 16.55 35.56
N GLU A 244 -15.59 15.35 34.97
CA GLU A 244 -15.44 14.08 35.70
C GLU A 244 -14.03 13.92 36.28
N ALA A 245 -13.02 14.49 35.64
CA ALA A 245 -11.65 14.59 36.13
C ALA A 245 -11.39 15.82 37.03
N ASP A 246 -12.45 16.46 37.55
CA ASP A 246 -12.43 17.69 38.37
C ASP A 246 -11.81 18.94 37.69
N ILE A 247 -11.70 18.92 36.36
CA ILE A 247 -11.15 20.03 35.57
C ILE A 247 -12.29 20.88 35.02
N HIS A 248 -12.48 22.02 35.66
CA HIS A 248 -13.44 23.04 35.25
C HIS A 248 -12.73 24.08 34.37
N ASP A 249 -13.09 24.13 33.08
CA ASP A 249 -12.49 25.08 32.11
C ASP A 249 -13.49 25.41 30.99
N PRO A 250 -13.62 26.69 30.60
CA PRO A 250 -14.48 27.10 29.49
C PRO A 250 -13.94 26.72 28.09
N GLY A 251 -12.80 26.03 28.01
CA GLY A 251 -12.27 25.44 26.77
C GLY A 251 -11.34 26.32 25.95
N ALA A 252 -10.80 27.39 26.54
CA ALA A 252 -9.81 28.28 25.93
C ALA A 252 -8.61 28.56 26.86
N GLY A 253 -8.35 27.68 27.82
CA GLY A 253 -7.32 27.85 28.84
C GLY A 253 -5.87 27.62 28.38
N SER A 254 -4.93 27.95 29.27
CA SER A 254 -3.47 27.82 29.10
C SER A 254 -3.01 26.40 28.72
N SER A 255 -3.77 25.38 29.13
CA SER A 255 -3.49 23.97 28.81
C SER A 255 -3.69 23.68 27.32
N VAL A 256 -4.76 24.19 26.70
CA VAL A 256 -5.02 24.03 25.26
C VAL A 256 -3.92 24.72 24.45
N SER A 257 -3.57 25.96 24.80
CA SER A 257 -2.48 26.70 24.15
C SER A 257 -1.11 26.03 24.34
N ALA A 258 -0.88 25.34 25.46
CA ALA A 258 0.36 24.58 25.68
C ALA A 258 0.42 23.32 24.82
N LEU A 259 -0.69 22.58 24.68
CA LEU A 259 -0.78 21.42 23.81
C LEU A 259 -0.60 21.80 22.33
N GLU A 260 -1.16 22.93 21.91
CA GLU A 260 -0.98 23.49 20.57
C GLU A 260 0.48 23.88 20.29
N ARG A 261 1.13 24.62 21.20
CA ARG A 261 2.55 25.00 21.06
C ARG A 261 3.49 23.80 21.01
N ARG A 262 3.16 22.71 21.70
CA ARG A 262 3.90 21.43 21.63
C ARG A 262 3.57 20.62 20.37
N GLY A 263 2.69 21.12 19.49
CA GLY A 263 2.29 20.44 18.26
C GLY A 263 1.49 19.16 18.48
N LEU A 264 0.85 18.99 19.65
CA LEU A 264 0.06 17.81 19.99
C LEU A 264 -1.38 17.93 19.46
N ILE A 265 -1.89 19.15 19.38
CA ILE A 265 -3.20 19.47 18.80
C ILE A 265 -3.10 20.67 17.87
N THR A 266 -4.11 20.85 17.02
CA THR A 266 -4.37 22.08 16.27
C THR A 266 -5.69 22.66 16.74
N VAL A 267 -5.73 23.97 17.01
CA VAL A 267 -6.93 24.65 17.49
C VAL A 267 -7.56 25.45 16.35
N TYR A 268 -8.87 25.35 16.22
CA TYR A 268 -9.67 26.15 15.30
C TYR A 268 -10.69 26.96 16.09
N ARG A 269 -10.89 28.21 15.69
CA ARG A 269 -11.90 29.09 16.28
C ARG A 269 -12.83 29.55 15.18
N ASP A 270 -14.12 29.27 15.35
CA ASP A 270 -15.19 29.68 14.44
C ASP A 270 -16.41 30.15 15.24
N ARG A 271 -17.53 30.42 14.55
CA ARG A 271 -18.81 30.78 15.18
C ARG A 271 -19.85 29.73 14.80
N LEU A 272 -20.73 29.41 15.73
CA LEU A 272 -21.85 28.50 15.55
C LEU A 272 -23.14 29.23 15.89
N TYR A 273 -24.12 29.22 14.99
CA TYR A 273 -25.45 29.72 15.30
C TYR A 273 -26.17 28.70 16.20
N VAL A 274 -26.64 29.15 17.36
CA VAL A 274 -27.46 28.37 18.27
C VAL A 274 -28.84 29.02 18.33
N ASP A 275 -29.88 28.23 18.08
CA ASP A 275 -31.25 28.72 18.10
C ASP A 275 -31.60 29.32 19.47
N GLY A 276 -32.27 30.48 19.47
CA GLY A 276 -32.59 31.24 20.68
C GLY A 276 -31.44 32.05 21.31
N ILE A 277 -30.17 31.86 20.91
CA ILE A 277 -29.01 32.58 21.46
C ILE A 277 -28.32 33.44 20.39
N GLY A 278 -28.33 32.98 19.14
CA GLY A 278 -27.61 33.60 18.03
C GLY A 278 -26.21 33.01 17.83
N GLU A 279 -25.29 33.80 17.27
CA GLU A 279 -23.94 33.32 16.97
C GLU A 279 -23.04 33.24 18.20
N VAL A 280 -22.67 32.03 18.58
CA VAL A 280 -21.79 31.73 19.70
C VAL A 280 -20.37 31.38 19.19
N PRO A 281 -19.30 31.96 19.75
CA PRO A 281 -17.94 31.55 19.44
C PRO A 281 -17.71 30.08 19.83
N ARG A 282 -17.07 29.31 18.96
CA ARG A 282 -16.78 27.89 19.16
C ARG A 282 -15.28 27.63 19.02
N THR A 283 -14.74 26.88 19.97
CA THR A 283 -13.39 26.35 19.92
C THR A 283 -13.44 24.87 19.52
N ARG A 284 -12.72 24.51 18.46
CA ARG A 284 -12.56 23.13 18.00
C ARG A 284 -11.10 22.73 18.08
N VAL A 285 -10.86 21.43 18.28
CA VAL A 285 -9.51 20.86 18.36
C VAL A 285 -9.40 19.64 17.47
N GLU A 286 -8.22 19.45 16.88
CA GLU A 286 -7.86 18.25 16.13
C GLU A 286 -6.55 17.71 16.68
N MET A 287 -6.47 16.41 16.98
CA MET A 287 -5.19 15.82 17.38
C MET A 287 -4.25 15.65 16.21
N THR A 288 -3.01 16.11 16.36
CA THR A 288 -1.98 15.84 15.36
C THR A 288 -1.58 14.36 15.38
N ARG A 289 -0.86 13.92 14.35
CA ARG A 289 -0.24 12.59 14.34
C ARG A 289 0.70 12.39 15.54
N HIS A 290 1.40 13.44 15.95
CA HIS A 290 2.29 13.40 17.11
C HIS A 290 1.48 13.28 18.42
N GLY A 291 0.44 14.09 18.60
CA GLY A 291 -0.45 14.02 19.77
C GLY A 291 -1.09 12.64 19.96
N ARG A 292 -1.61 12.03 18.88
CA ARG A 292 -2.15 10.66 18.94
C ARG A 292 -1.10 9.62 19.29
N ALA A 293 0.15 9.77 18.83
CA ALA A 293 1.22 8.86 19.20
C ALA A 293 1.58 8.98 20.70
N VAL A 294 1.61 10.21 21.23
CA VAL A 294 1.82 10.50 22.66
C VAL A 294 0.72 9.90 23.52
N ALA A 295 -0.56 10.18 23.21
CA ALA A 295 -1.70 9.63 23.94
C ALA A 295 -1.74 8.10 23.90
N ARG A 296 -1.53 7.48 22.73
CA ARG A 296 -1.49 6.01 22.61
C ARG A 296 -0.40 5.36 23.44
N ALA A 297 0.81 5.94 23.41
CA ALA A 297 1.92 5.41 24.17
C ALA A 297 1.64 5.48 25.68
N ALA A 298 1.05 6.56 26.15
CA ALA A 298 0.69 6.75 27.55
C ALA A 298 -0.46 5.85 28.03
N LEU A 299 -1.50 5.70 27.21
CA LEU A 299 -2.71 4.95 27.56
C LEU A 299 -2.61 3.45 27.23
N GLY A 300 -1.45 2.97 26.76
CA GLY A 300 -1.26 1.58 26.37
C GLY A 300 -2.10 1.12 25.16
N VAL A 301 -2.66 2.06 24.39
CA VAL A 301 -3.51 1.75 23.24
C VAL A 301 -2.64 1.36 22.06
N THR A 302 -2.66 0.08 21.70
CA THR A 302 -1.94 -0.44 20.54
C THR A 302 -2.73 -0.18 19.26
N PRO A 303 -2.12 0.40 18.21
CA PRO A 303 -2.77 0.49 16.91
C PRO A 303 -3.13 -0.90 16.40
N VAL A 304 -4.27 -1.03 15.73
CA VAL A 304 -4.58 -2.26 14.98
C VAL A 304 -3.40 -2.55 14.05
N PRO A 305 -2.75 -3.73 14.18
CA PRO A 305 -1.57 -4.04 13.39
C PRO A 305 -1.94 -4.03 11.91
N THR A 306 -1.29 -3.15 11.15
CA THR A 306 -1.36 -3.22 9.69
C THR A 306 -0.72 -4.54 9.29
N PRO A 307 -1.36 -5.34 8.42
CA PRO A 307 -0.72 -6.55 7.91
C PRO A 307 0.65 -6.19 7.28
N PRO A 308 1.67 -7.05 7.43
CA PRO A 308 2.91 -6.93 6.68
C PRO A 308 2.64 -6.62 5.20
N ALA A 309 3.49 -5.83 4.56
CA ALA A 309 3.24 -5.32 3.20
C ALA A 309 2.97 -6.43 2.16
N ALA A 310 3.52 -7.62 2.37
CA ALA A 310 3.27 -8.80 1.54
C ALA A 310 1.86 -9.38 1.71
N LEU A 311 1.23 -9.22 2.88
CA LEU A 311 -0.12 -9.69 3.16
C LEU A 311 -1.19 -8.70 2.66
N LEU A 312 -2.43 -9.16 2.71
CA LEU A 312 -3.64 -8.49 2.23
C LEU A 312 -4.39 -7.93 3.43
N SER A 313 -5.13 -6.85 3.23
CA SER A 313 -6.09 -6.38 4.23
C SER A 313 -7.22 -7.41 4.42
N PRO A 314 -7.98 -7.36 5.53
CA PRO A 314 -9.07 -8.31 5.77
C PRO A 314 -10.10 -8.31 4.65
N TRP A 315 -10.41 -7.13 4.09
CA TRP A 315 -11.35 -6.99 2.98
C TRP A 315 -10.84 -7.64 1.68
N LEU A 316 -9.58 -7.39 1.29
CA LEU A 316 -8.99 -8.02 0.12
C LEU A 316 -8.85 -9.54 0.30
N TRP A 317 -8.55 -9.99 1.53
CA TRP A 317 -8.49 -11.40 1.87
C TRP A 317 -9.84 -12.09 1.70
N LYS A 318 -10.93 -11.49 2.20
CA LYS A 318 -12.31 -11.99 1.99
C LYS A 318 -12.65 -12.18 0.51
N ILE A 319 -12.20 -11.25 -0.35
CA ILE A 319 -12.41 -11.35 -1.80
C ILE A 319 -11.66 -12.55 -2.38
N VAL A 320 -10.38 -12.72 -2.03
CA VAL A 320 -9.57 -13.87 -2.49
C VAL A 320 -10.18 -15.20 -2.02
N VAL A 321 -10.58 -15.29 -0.75
CA VAL A 321 -11.26 -16.49 -0.20
C VAL A 321 -12.56 -16.78 -0.94
N ARG A 322 -13.38 -15.75 -1.22
CA ARG A 322 -14.63 -15.90 -1.98
C ARG A 322 -14.36 -16.44 -3.39
N VAL A 323 -13.34 -15.95 -4.08
CA VAL A 323 -12.96 -16.44 -5.41
C VAL A 323 -12.42 -17.87 -5.35
N ALA A 324 -11.59 -18.19 -4.34
CA ALA A 324 -11.08 -19.54 -4.15
C ALA A 324 -12.18 -20.56 -3.87
N ARG A 325 -13.19 -20.19 -3.06
CA ARG A 325 -14.38 -21.03 -2.78
C ARG A 325 -15.18 -21.37 -4.04
N ALA A 326 -15.26 -20.45 -4.99
CA ALA A 326 -16.01 -20.67 -6.22
C ALA A 326 -15.31 -21.68 -7.15
N GLY A 327 -14.01 -21.93 -6.98
CA GLY A 327 -13.26 -22.92 -7.76
C GLY A 327 -13.43 -22.72 -9.27
N THR A 328 -13.76 -23.81 -9.97
CA THR A 328 -13.96 -23.83 -11.43
C THR A 328 -15.27 -23.18 -11.88
N GLN A 329 -16.20 -22.87 -10.97
CA GLN A 329 -17.41 -22.12 -11.32
C GLN A 329 -17.11 -20.62 -11.51
N GLY A 330 -16.09 -20.11 -10.83
CA GLY A 330 -15.75 -18.69 -10.80
C GLY A 330 -16.80 -17.83 -10.10
N VAL A 331 -16.44 -16.60 -9.77
CA VAL A 331 -17.38 -15.61 -9.20
C VAL A 331 -17.87 -14.69 -10.31
N ASP A 332 -19.17 -14.42 -10.34
CA ASP A 332 -19.77 -13.50 -11.31
C ASP A 332 -19.38 -12.01 -11.07
N GLY A 333 -20.05 -11.12 -11.80
CA GLY A 333 -19.88 -9.67 -11.68
C GLY A 333 -20.20 -9.08 -10.29
N SER A 334 -20.74 -9.86 -9.33
CA SER A 334 -20.98 -9.40 -7.95
C SER A 334 -19.70 -9.12 -7.16
N LEU A 335 -18.52 -9.40 -7.73
CA LEU A 335 -17.23 -8.90 -7.25
C LEU A 335 -17.01 -7.40 -7.57
N ALA A 336 -18.05 -6.69 -8.06
CA ALA A 336 -18.03 -5.29 -8.42
C ALA A 336 -17.51 -4.37 -7.30
N GLY A 337 -16.81 -3.30 -7.70
CA GLY A 337 -16.18 -2.34 -6.81
C GLY A 337 -14.67 -2.25 -7.04
N ARG A 338 -13.93 -1.71 -6.06
CA ARG A 338 -12.48 -1.46 -6.23
C ARG A 338 -11.61 -2.70 -6.02
N GLY A 339 -12.15 -3.82 -5.54
CA GLY A 339 -11.40 -5.04 -5.20
C GLY A 339 -10.57 -5.58 -6.37
N PRO A 340 -11.18 -5.80 -7.55
CA PRO A 340 -10.47 -6.17 -8.77
C PRO A 340 -9.29 -5.26 -9.10
N HIS A 341 -9.37 -3.95 -8.86
CA HIS A 341 -8.26 -3.03 -9.17
C HIS A 341 -6.97 -3.36 -8.40
N TYR A 342 -7.08 -3.95 -7.21
CA TYR A 342 -5.94 -4.34 -6.39
C TYR A 342 -5.47 -5.77 -6.65
N LEU A 343 -6.38 -6.67 -7.04
CA LEU A 343 -6.14 -8.12 -7.10
C LEU A 343 -6.03 -8.67 -8.52
N ALA A 344 -6.72 -8.08 -9.49
CA ALA A 344 -6.92 -8.66 -10.80
C ALA A 344 -5.77 -8.41 -11.76
N VAL A 345 -5.45 -9.40 -12.59
CA VAL A 345 -4.60 -9.24 -13.76
C VAL A 345 -5.19 -8.16 -14.69
N GLY A 346 -4.32 -7.35 -15.30
CA GLY A 346 -4.70 -6.27 -16.22
C GLY A 346 -5.22 -5.00 -15.53
N GLN A 347 -5.53 -5.04 -14.24
CA GLN A 347 -6.09 -3.91 -13.49
C GLN A 347 -5.04 -3.22 -12.61
N SER A 348 -5.22 -1.95 -12.29
CA SER A 348 -4.39 -1.24 -11.32
C SER A 348 -5.15 -0.04 -10.71
N PRO A 349 -5.01 0.27 -9.41
CA PRO A 349 -5.74 1.37 -8.78
C PRO A 349 -5.21 2.75 -9.17
N ASP A 350 -3.90 2.87 -9.42
CA ASP A 350 -3.21 4.13 -9.72
C ASP A 350 -2.74 4.20 -11.18
N GLY A 351 -2.98 3.13 -11.95
CA GLY A 351 -2.53 3.00 -13.32
C GLY A 351 -1.02 2.85 -13.48
N ARG A 352 -0.23 2.82 -12.40
CA ARG A 352 1.24 2.85 -12.43
C ARG A 352 1.87 1.62 -11.78
N THR A 353 1.35 1.21 -10.63
CA THR A 353 1.82 0.02 -9.92
C THR A 353 1.05 -1.22 -10.37
N PRO A 354 1.71 -2.37 -10.57
CA PRO A 354 1.00 -3.60 -10.86
C PRO A 354 0.02 -3.95 -9.73
N SER A 355 -1.16 -4.46 -10.10
CA SER A 355 -1.99 -5.22 -9.18
C SER A 355 -1.28 -6.50 -8.74
N ARG A 356 -1.89 -7.21 -7.80
CA ARG A 356 -1.32 -8.45 -7.28
C ARG A 356 -1.40 -9.61 -8.28
N GLY A 357 -2.30 -9.55 -9.25
CA GLY A 357 -2.51 -10.63 -10.24
C GLY A 357 -2.95 -11.95 -9.62
N PHE A 358 -3.69 -11.91 -8.50
CA PHE A 358 -4.19 -13.08 -7.78
C PHE A 358 -5.50 -13.62 -8.34
N ILE A 359 -6.23 -12.78 -9.07
CA ILE A 359 -7.46 -13.18 -9.76
C ILE A 359 -7.42 -12.74 -11.21
N VAL A 360 -8.21 -13.36 -12.08
CA VAL A 360 -8.31 -13.03 -13.50
C VAL A 360 -9.77 -13.10 -13.94
N LEU A 361 -10.17 -12.17 -14.82
CA LEU A 361 -11.48 -12.18 -15.46
C LEU A 361 -11.36 -12.94 -16.78
N ARG A 362 -12.03 -14.09 -16.90
CA ARG A 362 -12.02 -14.92 -18.11
C ARG A 362 -13.34 -15.64 -18.29
N LEU A 363 -13.55 -16.25 -19.46
CA LEU A 363 -14.65 -17.18 -19.65
C LEU A 363 -14.42 -18.46 -18.82
N PRO A 364 -15.49 -19.13 -18.37
CA PRO A 364 -15.39 -20.46 -17.77
C PRO A 364 -14.66 -21.45 -18.68
N ASP A 365 -14.00 -22.45 -18.09
CA ASP A 365 -13.29 -23.46 -18.84
C ASP A 365 -14.23 -24.20 -19.81
N GLY A 366 -13.84 -24.26 -21.09
CA GLY A 366 -14.64 -24.87 -22.16
C GLY A 366 -15.75 -23.98 -22.75
N ALA A 367 -15.85 -22.71 -22.36
CA ALA A 367 -16.80 -21.76 -22.94
C ALA A 367 -16.11 -20.80 -23.93
N ASP A 368 -16.62 -20.75 -25.16
CA ASP A 368 -16.17 -19.79 -26.19
C ASP A 368 -16.96 -18.46 -26.16
N HIS A 369 -18.11 -18.45 -25.48
CA HIS A 369 -18.98 -17.28 -25.32
C HIS A 369 -19.72 -17.35 -23.98
N GLY A 370 -20.15 -16.20 -23.45
CA GLY A 370 -20.91 -16.11 -22.20
C GLY A 370 -20.40 -15.00 -21.26
N PRO A 371 -20.95 -14.93 -20.04
CA PRO A 371 -20.52 -13.94 -19.06
C PRO A 371 -19.14 -14.30 -18.51
N TYR A 372 -18.25 -13.31 -18.51
CA TYR A 372 -16.95 -13.44 -17.85
C TYR A 372 -17.12 -13.63 -16.34
N ARG A 373 -16.24 -14.45 -15.76
CA ARG A 373 -16.20 -14.73 -14.32
C ARG A 373 -14.79 -14.56 -13.78
N TRP A 374 -14.70 -14.28 -12.49
CA TRP A 374 -13.46 -14.15 -11.74
C TRP A 374 -12.97 -15.51 -11.26
N PHE A 375 -11.73 -15.83 -11.61
CA PHE A 375 -11.05 -17.06 -11.22
C PHE A 375 -9.77 -16.73 -10.47
N LEU A 376 -9.35 -17.67 -9.62
CA LEU A 376 -8.05 -17.60 -8.96
C LEU A 376 -6.95 -17.89 -9.99
N THR A 377 -5.85 -17.13 -9.94
CA THR A 377 -4.64 -17.45 -10.69
C THR A 377 -3.74 -18.39 -9.90
N ASP A 378 -2.75 -19.02 -10.55
CA ASP A 378 -1.72 -19.81 -9.84
C ASP A 378 -1.00 -18.99 -8.76
N SER A 379 -0.74 -17.71 -9.07
CA SER A 379 -0.16 -16.76 -8.11
C SER A 379 -1.07 -16.54 -6.90
N GLY A 380 -2.38 -16.42 -7.12
CA GLY A 380 -3.38 -16.31 -6.05
C GLY A 380 -3.46 -17.58 -5.20
N GLY A 381 -3.49 -18.75 -5.83
CA GLY A 381 -3.51 -20.05 -5.15
C GLY A 381 -2.28 -20.27 -4.27
N ARG A 382 -1.09 -19.94 -4.79
CA ARG A 382 0.14 -20.00 -4.00
C ARG A 382 0.12 -19.03 -2.83
N HIS A 383 -0.38 -17.81 -3.03
CA HIS A 383 -0.48 -16.84 -1.94
C HIS A 383 -1.37 -17.34 -0.81
N ILE A 384 -2.48 -18.03 -1.13
CA ILE A 384 -3.32 -18.70 -0.13
C ILE A 384 -2.51 -19.78 0.59
N LYS A 385 -1.92 -20.72 -0.16
CA LYS A 385 -1.14 -21.83 0.40
C LYS A 385 -0.06 -21.37 1.39
N ASP A 386 0.70 -20.34 1.02
CA ASP A 386 1.84 -19.89 1.83
C ASP A 386 1.42 -19.12 3.10
N HIS A 387 0.20 -18.58 3.15
CA HIS A 387 -0.18 -17.62 4.20
C HIS A 387 -1.49 -17.95 4.92
N ILE A 388 -2.16 -19.06 4.61
CA ILE A 388 -3.49 -19.39 5.16
C ILE A 388 -3.50 -19.36 6.69
N ASP A 389 -2.50 -19.95 7.36
CA ASP A 389 -2.38 -19.96 8.82
C ASP A 389 -2.08 -18.58 9.41
N THR A 390 -1.28 -17.79 8.70
CA THR A 390 -1.01 -16.40 9.10
C THR A 390 -2.29 -15.58 9.03
N TYR A 391 -3.10 -15.76 7.98
CA TYR A 391 -4.39 -15.07 7.85
C TYR A 391 -5.43 -15.56 8.85
N ARG A 392 -5.47 -16.86 9.17
CA ARG A 392 -6.32 -17.41 10.23
C ARG A 392 -6.04 -16.74 11.57
N SER A 393 -4.76 -16.54 11.89
CA SER A 393 -4.33 -15.86 13.11
C SER A 393 -4.65 -14.35 13.09
N LEU A 394 -4.46 -13.68 11.95
CA LEU A 394 -4.72 -12.24 11.82
C LEU A 394 -6.21 -11.90 11.74
N TYR A 395 -7.00 -12.72 11.07
CA TYR A 395 -8.40 -12.48 10.71
C TYR A 395 -9.28 -13.70 11.05
N PRO A 396 -9.45 -14.05 12.34
CA PRO A 396 -10.20 -15.23 12.74
C PRO A 396 -11.69 -15.18 12.34
N SER A 397 -12.22 -14.00 12.01
CA SER A 397 -13.58 -13.81 11.50
C SER A 397 -13.77 -14.13 10.02
N VAL A 398 -12.69 -14.42 9.29
CA VAL A 398 -12.76 -14.89 7.90
C VAL A 398 -12.61 -16.40 7.91
N ASP A 399 -13.72 -17.10 7.69
CA ASP A 399 -13.73 -18.55 7.55
C ASP A 399 -12.87 -18.96 6.33
N VAL A 400 -11.87 -19.81 6.56
CA VAL A 400 -10.96 -20.35 5.54
C VAL A 400 -11.02 -21.88 5.46
N ASP A 401 -11.77 -22.53 6.35
CA ASP A 401 -11.78 -23.99 6.47
C ASP A 401 -12.39 -24.64 5.23
N SER A 402 -13.32 -23.93 4.58
CA SER A 402 -13.94 -24.34 3.33
C SER A 402 -12.96 -24.44 2.14
N ILE A 403 -11.82 -23.75 2.19
CA ILE A 403 -10.79 -23.77 1.13
C ILE A 403 -9.51 -24.48 1.56
N GLU A 404 -9.36 -24.77 2.84
CA GLU A 404 -8.15 -25.33 3.42
C GLU A 404 -7.72 -26.65 2.76
N LYS A 405 -8.66 -27.58 2.61
CA LYS A 405 -8.43 -28.90 1.99
C LYS A 405 -7.90 -28.84 0.55
N THR A 406 -8.04 -27.69 -0.10
CA THR A 406 -7.59 -27.49 -1.48
C THR A 406 -6.16 -26.94 -1.54
N PHE A 407 -5.67 -26.31 -0.47
CA PHE A 407 -4.40 -25.55 -0.48
C PHE A 407 -3.37 -26.01 0.56
N ILE A 408 -3.76 -26.82 1.55
CA ILE A 408 -2.86 -27.58 2.44
C ILE A 408 -2.66 -28.96 1.82
#